data_AF-A0A3D4EMD6-F1
#
_entry.id   AF-A0A3D4EMD6-F1
#
_cell.length_a   1.000
_cell.length_b   1.000
_cell.length_c   1.000
_cell.angle_alpha   90.00
_cell.angle_beta   90.00
_cell.angle_gamma   90.00
#
_symmetry.space_group_name_H-M   'P 1'
#
loop_
_entity.id
_entity.type
_entity.pdbx_description
1 polymer ?
#
loop_
_entity_poly.entity_id
_entity_poly.type
_entity_poly.pdbx_seq_one_letter_code
_entity_poly.pdbx_strand_id
1 'polypeptide(L)'
;LKTQKSADTSVLPEPVQQKIASTYEAYRIAQVTQQVAEGYVTYQLALAHAKAPALAVQVSHDGRILEKLPLETALSPRQSF
;
A
#
# COMPACT_ATOMS: atom_id res chain seq x y z
N LEU A 1 -17.87 -12.91 -5.32
CA LEU A 1 -16.52 -13.07 -5.92
C LEU A 1 -15.59 -12.03 -5.31
N LYS A 2 -14.58 -12.42 -4.54
CA LYS A 2 -13.51 -11.51 -4.12
C LYS A 2 -12.43 -11.62 -5.19
N THR A 3 -12.48 -10.74 -6.20
CA THR A 3 -11.50 -10.73 -7.28
C THR A 3 -10.18 -10.17 -6.73
N GLN A 4 -9.30 -11.04 -6.25
CA GLN A 4 -7.92 -10.70 -5.96
C GLN A 4 -7.18 -10.59 -7.30
N LYS A 5 -7.28 -9.43 -7.94
CA LYS A 5 -6.55 -9.11 -9.16
C LYS A 5 -5.13 -8.73 -8.74
N SER A 6 -4.15 -9.56 -9.09
CA SER A 6 -2.72 -9.24 -8.94
C SER A 6 -2.47 -7.89 -9.61
N ALA A 7 -2.13 -6.89 -8.80
CA ALA A 7 -2.20 -5.50 -9.19
C ALA A 7 -0.91 -5.06 -9.90
N ASP A 8 -0.99 -4.87 -11.22
CA ASP A 8 -0.14 -3.92 -11.94
C ASP A 8 -0.24 -2.56 -11.26
N THR A 9 0.89 -1.86 -11.05
CA THR A 9 0.91 -0.48 -10.53
C THR A 9 0.01 0.49 -11.31
N SER A 10 -0.41 0.12 -12.53
CA SER A 10 -1.43 0.78 -13.36
C SER A 10 -2.83 0.91 -12.73
N VAL A 11 -3.16 0.19 -11.64
CA VAL A 11 -4.44 0.39 -10.93
C VAL A 11 -4.41 1.54 -9.92
N LEU A 12 -3.24 2.14 -9.66
CA LEU A 12 -3.13 3.25 -8.72
C LEU A 12 -3.48 4.59 -9.38
N PRO A 13 -4.21 5.48 -8.69
CA PRO A 13 -4.41 6.85 -9.14
C PRO A 13 -3.06 7.55 -9.33
N GLU A 14 -2.96 8.41 -10.34
CA GLU A 14 -1.77 9.25 -10.57
C GLU A 14 -1.22 9.93 -9.31
N PRO A 15 -2.05 10.57 -8.44
CA PRO A 15 -1.53 11.20 -7.23
C PRO A 15 -0.88 10.19 -6.25
N VAL A 16 -1.39 8.97 -6.19
CA VAL A 16 -0.78 7.90 -5.38
C VAL A 16 0.56 7.47 -5.97
N GLN A 17 0.61 7.26 -7.29
CA GLN A 17 1.85 6.89 -7.97
C GLN A 17 2.94 7.94 -7.78
N GLN A 18 2.61 9.22 -8.00
CA GLN A 18 3.53 10.35 -7.82
C GLN A 18 4.00 10.45 -6.37
N LYS A 19 3.09 10.30 -5.40
CA LYS A 19 3.45 10.37 -3.99
C LYS A 19 4.45 9.29 -3.62
N ILE A 20 4.21 8.05 -4.04
CA ILE A 20 5.06 6.91 -3.68
C ILE A 20 6.40 6.96 -4.40
N ALA A 21 6.41 7.33 -5.69
CA ALA A 21 7.64 7.53 -6.43
C ALA A 21 8.54 8.61 -5.77
N SER A 22 7.95 9.72 -5.31
CA SER A 22 8.70 10.80 -4.67
C SER A 22 9.13 10.47 -3.24
N THR A 23 8.28 9.81 -2.44
CA THR A 23 8.54 9.58 -1.01
C THR A 23 9.38 8.32 -0.77
N TYR A 24 9.24 7.32 -1.63
CA TYR A 24 9.85 6.00 -1.48
C TYR A 24 10.62 5.59 -2.75
N GLU A 25 11.39 6.51 -3.32
CA GLU A 25 12.10 6.35 -4.62
C GLU A 25 12.91 5.04 -4.72
N ALA A 26 13.59 4.66 -3.64
CA ALA A 26 14.42 3.46 -3.58
C ALA A 26 13.63 2.16 -3.36
N TYR A 27 12.35 2.26 -2.96
CA TYR A 27 11.48 1.11 -2.76
C TYR A 27 10.79 0.73 -4.07
N ARG A 28 10.41 -0.55 -4.16
CA ARG A 28 9.60 -1.09 -5.25
C ARG A 28 8.27 -1.55 -4.69
N ILE A 29 7.19 -1.22 -5.38
CA ILE A 29 5.85 -1.72 -5.02
C ILE A 29 5.82 -3.21 -5.36
N ALA A 30 5.75 -4.05 -4.33
CA ALA A 30 5.65 -5.50 -4.47
C ALA A 30 4.18 -5.95 -4.58
N GLN A 31 3.27 -5.27 -3.89
CA GLN A 31 1.85 -5.58 -3.93
C GLN A 31 1.01 -4.33 -3.70
N VAL A 32 -0.15 -4.27 -4.34
CA VAL A 32 -1.19 -3.26 -4.10
C VAL A 32 -2.49 -3.97 -3.74
N THR A 33 -3.10 -3.55 -2.64
CA THR A 33 -4.44 -3.99 -2.23
C THR A 33 -5.33 -2.75 -2.13
N GLN A 34 -6.34 -2.67 -2.98
CA GLN A 34 -7.37 -1.63 -2.87
C GLN A 34 -8.41 -2.06 -1.84
N GLN A 35 -8.78 -1.12 -0.97
CA GLN A 35 -9.84 -1.28 0.01
C GLN A 35 -10.89 -0.19 -0.23
N VAL A 36 -12.16 -0.58 -0.16
CA VAL A 36 -13.29 0.34 -0.27
C VAL A 36 -14.11 0.19 1.01
N ALA A 37 -14.21 1.26 1.78
CA ALA A 37 -14.94 1.30 3.04
C ALA A 37 -15.73 2.61 3.12
N GLU A 38 -17.03 2.52 3.39
CA GLU A 38 -17.91 3.69 3.62
C GLU A 38 -17.85 4.77 2.52
N GLY A 39 -17.67 4.36 1.25
CA GLY A 39 -17.54 5.28 0.12
C GLY A 39 -16.14 5.87 -0.09
N TYR A 40 -15.19 5.56 0.78
CA TYR A 40 -13.79 5.95 0.65
C TYR A 40 -12.96 4.81 0.04
N VAL A 41 -12.05 5.18 -0.84
CA VAL A 41 -11.08 4.25 -1.44
C VAL A 41 -9.70 4.51 -0.84
N THR A 42 -9.12 3.47 -0.27
CA THR A 42 -7.73 3.45 0.21
C THR A 42 -6.94 2.34 -0.49
N TYR A 43 -5.64 2.51 -0.53
CA TYR A 43 -4.71 1.58 -1.16
C TYR A 43 -3.66 1.21 -0.14
N GLN A 44 -3.55 -0.07 0.17
CA GLN A 44 -2.48 -0.62 0.98
C GLN A 44 -1.39 -1.16 0.05
N LEU A 45 -0.20 -0.57 0.14
CA LEU A 45 0.96 -0.85 -0.69
C LEU A 45 1.98 -1.62 0.13
N ALA A 46 2.41 -2.78 -0.35
CA ALA A 46 3.60 -3.45 0.17
C ALA A 46 4.81 -2.95 -0.62
N LEU A 47 5.72 -2.25 0.04
CA LEU A 47 6.95 -1.70 -0.51
C LEU A 47 8.13 -2.56 -0.09
N ALA A 48 8.87 -3.11 -1.06
CA ALA A 48 10.08 -3.87 -0.84
C ALA A 48 11.32 -3.02 -1.13
N HIS A 49 12.41 -3.26 -0.39
CA HIS A 49 13.69 -2.59 -0.59
C HIS A 49 14.83 -3.58 -0.43
N ALA A 50 15.91 -3.42 -1.21
CA ALA A 50 17.02 -4.36 -1.22
C ALA A 50 17.88 -4.33 0.06
N LYS A 51 17.94 -3.17 0.73
CA LYS A 51 18.80 -2.93 1.91
C LYS A 51 18.05 -2.47 3.16
N ALA A 52 16.72 -2.46 3.13
CA ALA A 52 15.89 -1.92 4.20
C ALA A 52 14.65 -2.82 4.39
N PRO A 53 14.03 -2.84 5.57
CA PRO A 53 12.86 -3.66 5.82
C PRO A 53 11.71 -3.26 4.89
N ALA A 54 10.90 -4.25 4.51
CA ALA A 54 9.70 -4.03 3.73
C ALA A 54 8.67 -3.24 4.56
N LEU A 55 7.94 -2.35 3.89
CA LEU A 55 6.95 -1.47 4.52
C LEU A 55 5.57 -1.76 3.97
N ALA A 56 4.55 -1.67 4.81
CA ALA A 56 3.18 -1.50 4.41
C ALA A 56 2.81 -0.03 4.53
N VAL A 57 2.32 0.56 3.44
CA VAL A 57 1.91 1.96 3.39
C VAL A 57 0.46 2.03 2.95
N GLN A 58 -0.40 2.61 3.78
CA GLN A 58 -1.78 2.89 3.42
C GLN A 58 -1.90 4.32 2.90
N VAL A 59 -2.51 4.48 1.73
CA VAL A 59 -2.67 5.76 1.04
C VAL A 59 -4.12 5.95 0.66
N SER A 60 -4.64 7.17 0.78
CA SER A 60 -5.94 7.52 0.22
C SER A 60 -5.88 7.63 -1.30
N HIS A 61 -7.04 7.65 -1.96
CA HIS A 61 -7.14 7.86 -3.41
C HIS A 61 -6.50 9.16 -3.91
N ASP A 62 -6.44 10.20 -3.07
CA ASP A 62 -5.81 11.49 -3.37
C ASP A 62 -4.28 11.47 -3.16
N GLY A 63 -3.68 10.33 -2.84
CA GLY A 63 -2.23 10.22 -2.63
C GLY A 63 -1.76 10.67 -1.23
N ARG A 64 -2.68 10.86 -0.28
CA ARG A 64 -2.30 11.18 1.11
C ARG A 64 -1.96 9.90 1.85
N ILE A 65 -0.76 9.84 2.43
CA ILE A 65 -0.35 8.70 3.27
C ILE A 65 -1.14 8.76 4.57
N LEU A 66 -1.91 7.71 4.84
CA LEU A 66 -2.73 7.56 6.04
C LEU A 66 -1.94 6.84 7.12
N GLU A 67 -1.18 5.81 6.74
CA GLU A 67 -0.44 4.98 7.68
C GLU A 67 0.84 4.42 7.04
N LYS A 68 1.88 4.22 7.86
CA LYS A 68 3.07 3.45 7.48
C LYS A 68 3.45 2.52 8.63
N LEU A 69 3.70 1.26 8.32
CA LEU A 69 4.13 0.25 9.29
C LEU A 69 5.16 -0.68 8.62
N PRO A 70 5.99 -1.40 9.40
CA PRO A 70 6.71 -2.55 8.88
C PRO A 70 5.72 -3.56 8.28
N LEU A 71 6.07 -4.16 7.14
CA LEU A 71 5.17 -5.09 6.44
C LEU A 71 4.78 -6.27 7.32
N GLU A 72 5.71 -6.78 8.12
CA GLU A 72 5.48 -7.86 9.09
C GLU A 72 4.39 -7.51 10.11
N THR A 73 4.38 -6.27 10.59
CA THR A 73 3.37 -5.77 11.55
C THR A 73 2.00 -5.62 10.89
N ALA A 74 1.95 -5.17 9.63
CA ALA A 74 0.69 -5.03 8.90
C ALA A 74 0.09 -6.37 8.47
N LEU A 75 0.90 -7.42 8.31
CA LEU A 75 0.46 -8.78 7.98
C LEU A 75 0.15 -9.62 9.23
N SER A 76 0.59 -9.17 10.40
CA SER A 76 0.28 -9.84 11.65
C SER A 76 -1.22 -9.75 11.90
N PRO A 77 -1.98 -10.87 11.94
CA PRO A 77 -3.33 -10.82 12.44
C PRO A 77 -3.23 -10.27 13.85
N ARG A 78 -4.01 -9.22 14.18
CA ARG A 78 -4.22 -8.83 15.58
C ARG A 78 -4.72 -10.10 16.27
N GLN A 79 -3.85 -10.82 16.97
CA GLN A 79 -4.31 -11.76 17.96
C GLN A 79 -5.01 -10.89 19.00
N SER A 80 -6.35 -10.89 18.93
CA SER A 80 -7.18 -10.39 20.00
C SER A 80 -6.71 -11.06 21.28
N PHE A 81 -6.20 -10.27 22.22
CA PHE A 81 -6.15 -10.64 23.62
C PHE A 81 -7.52 -10.36 24.23
#